data_AF-A0A2E6N4Y9-F1
#
_entry.id   AF-A0A2E6N4Y9-F1
#
_cell.length_a   1.000
_cell.length_b   1.000
_cell.length_c   1.000
_cell.angle_alpha   90.00
_cell.angle_beta   90.00
_cell.angle_gamma   90.00
#
_symmetry.space_group_name_H-M   'P 1'
#
loop_
_entity.id
_entity.type
_entity.pdbx_description
1 polymer ?
#
loop_
_entity_poly.entity_id
_entity_poly.type
_entity_poly.pdbx_seq_one_letter_code
_entity_poly.pdbx_strand_id
1 'polypeptide(L)'
;MNNTFKTPVKSRRGLSFFVGFIGAYIVPIGLNNLLIAIGLRETFSATNTEYIAYCLSGLLLGYITVSITPVHRARILSYLIGSILLMDTIAFFSGRLPLTFLIDRIVFLSSFSFTGILSVLMFNDSRVDSKSNTGNN
;
A
#
# COMPACT_ATOMS: atom_id res chain seq x y z
N MET A 1 34.31 -12.85 2.43
CA MET A 1 33.02 -13.49 2.07
C MET A 1 31.90 -12.69 2.70
N ASN A 2 31.21 -11.87 1.92
CA ASN A 2 30.09 -11.07 2.38
C ASN A 2 28.85 -11.99 2.44
N ASN A 3 28.59 -12.59 3.61
CA ASN A 3 27.39 -13.39 3.82
C ASN A 3 26.20 -12.46 3.91
N THR A 4 25.73 -11.98 2.75
CA THR A 4 24.44 -11.32 2.63
C THR A 4 23.39 -12.34 2.99
N PHE A 5 22.97 -12.36 4.26
CA PHE A 5 21.85 -13.16 4.76
C PHE A 5 20.63 -12.83 3.90
N LYS A 6 20.41 -13.62 2.84
CA LYS A 6 19.23 -13.50 1.99
C LYS A 6 18.07 -13.95 2.86
N THR A 7 17.38 -12.98 3.47
CA THR A 7 16.14 -13.22 4.20
C THR A 7 15.24 -14.12 3.36
N PRO A 8 14.80 -15.27 3.89
CA PRO A 8 14.08 -16.26 3.11
C PRO A 8 12.80 -15.66 2.53
N VAL A 9 12.46 -16.05 1.30
CA VAL A 9 11.31 -15.50 0.54
C VAL A 9 10.00 -15.56 1.34
N LYS A 10 9.85 -16.58 2.20
CA LYS A 10 8.68 -16.74 3.10
C LYS A 10 8.59 -15.64 4.17
N SER A 11 9.72 -15.21 4.74
CA SER A 11 9.79 -14.10 5.71
C SER A 11 9.47 -12.74 5.08
N ARG A 12 9.94 -12.50 3.84
CA ARG A 12 9.64 -11.27 3.09
C ARG A 12 8.14 -11.12 2.76
N ARG A 13 7.47 -12.22 2.41
CA ARG A 13 6.01 -12.25 2.20
C ARG A 13 5.24 -11.87 3.45
N GLY A 14 5.61 -12.44 4.60
CA GLY A 14 5.00 -12.11 5.89
C GLY A 14 5.20 -10.63 6.23
N LEU A 15 6.42 -10.11 6.08
CA LEU A 15 6.72 -8.70 6.33
C LEU A 15 5.92 -7.75 5.43
N SER A 16 5.82 -8.05 4.13
CA SER A 16 5.03 -7.24 3.19
C SER A 16 3.54 -7.26 3.52
N PHE A 17 3.00 -8.41 3.94
CA PHE A 17 1.62 -8.50 4.42
C PHE A 17 1.42 -7.67 5.70
N PHE A 18 2.32 -7.79 6.69
CA PHE A 18 2.25 -7.01 7.93
C PHE A 18 2.38 -5.50 7.68
N VAL A 19 3.33 -5.08 6.86
CA VAL A 19 3.56 -3.67 6.52
C VAL A 19 2.36 -3.09 5.78
N GLY A 20 1.81 -3.83 4.81
CA GLY A 20 0.60 -3.39 4.10
C GLY A 20 -0.63 -3.36 5.00
N PHE A 21 -0.81 -4.37 5.86
CA PHE A 21 -2.01 -4.48 6.69
C PHE A 21 -2.00 -3.49 7.84
N ILE A 22 -0.95 -3.50 8.67
CA ILE A 22 -0.81 -2.57 9.80
C ILE A 22 -0.68 -1.13 9.28
N GLY A 23 0.11 -0.94 8.22
CA GLY A 23 0.30 0.37 7.62
C GLY A 23 -1.00 0.97 7.11
N ALA A 24 -1.94 0.16 6.60
CA ALA A 24 -3.22 0.65 6.09
C ALA A 24 -4.10 1.28 7.18
N TYR A 25 -3.86 0.98 8.46
CA TYR A 25 -4.60 1.56 9.58
C TYR A 25 -3.85 2.70 10.27
N ILE A 26 -2.51 2.62 10.34
CA ILE A 26 -1.71 3.61 11.08
C ILE A 26 -1.30 4.79 10.18
N VAL A 27 -0.87 4.51 8.94
CA VAL A 27 -0.26 5.52 8.06
C VAL A 27 -1.24 6.63 7.67
N PRO A 28 -2.51 6.37 7.30
CA PRO A 28 -3.46 7.44 7.00
C PRO A 28 -3.66 8.43 8.15
N ILE A 29 -3.74 7.92 9.39
CA ILE A 29 -3.92 8.75 10.60
C ILE A 29 -2.66 9.60 10.83
N GLY A 30 -1.48 8.98 10.75
CA GLY A 30 -0.21 9.68 10.91
C GLY A 30 0.01 10.75 9.85
N LEU A 31 -0.32 10.45 8.58
CA LEU A 31 -0.17 11.39 7.47
C LEU A 31 -1.15 12.56 7.59
N ASN A 32 -2.39 12.30 8.01
CA ASN A 32 -3.38 13.36 8.22
C ASN A 32 -2.89 14.35 9.29
N ASN A 33 -2.42 13.84 10.43
CA ASN A 33 -1.87 14.69 11.50
C ASN A 33 -0.66 15.51 11.03
N LEU A 34 0.20 14.93 10.19
CA LEU A 34 1.34 15.64 9.60
C LEU A 34 0.90 16.75 8.63
N LEU A 35 -0.07 16.49 7.76
CA LEU A 35 -0.60 17.51 6.85
C LEU A 35 -1.31 18.65 7.62
N ILE A 36 -2.03 18.32 8.70
CA ILE A 36 -2.61 19.31 9.60
C ILE A 36 -1.50 20.16 10.24
N ALA A 37 -0.42 19.54 10.72
CA ALA A 37 0.71 20.25 11.34
C ALA A 37 1.45 21.19 10.38
N ILE A 38 1.48 20.87 9.07
CA ILE A 38 2.08 21.71 8.02
C ILE A 38 1.12 22.84 7.58
N GLY A 39 -0.09 22.91 8.15
CA GLY A 39 -1.07 23.96 7.84
C GLY A 39 -1.89 23.70 6.57
N LEU A 40 -1.83 22.50 5.98
CA LEU A 40 -2.63 22.17 4.81
C LEU A 40 -4.14 22.29 5.09
N ARG A 41 -4.55 22.05 6.34
CA ARG A 41 -5.94 22.21 6.81
C ARG A 41 -6.44 23.65 6.79
N GLU A 42 -5.54 24.64 6.77
CA GLU A 42 -5.94 26.05 6.62
C GLU A 42 -6.02 26.45 5.15
N THR A 43 -5.32 25.74 4.27
CA THR A 43 -5.32 25.96 2.81
C THR A 43 -6.45 25.19 2.12
N PHE A 44 -6.77 24.00 2.61
CA PHE A 44 -7.84 23.13 2.13
C PHE A 44 -8.86 22.89 3.24
N SER A 45 -10.09 22.47 2.92
CA SER A 45 -11.03 22.04 3.96
C SER A 45 -10.50 20.82 4.74
N ALA A 46 -10.99 20.64 5.97
CA ALA A 46 -10.63 19.47 6.80
C ALA A 46 -10.89 18.14 6.06
N THR A 47 -12.04 18.04 5.38
CA THR A 47 -12.42 16.86 4.57
C THR A 47 -11.48 16.65 3.39
N ASN A 48 -11.08 17.70 2.68
CA ASN A 48 -10.16 17.57 1.56
C ASN A 48 -8.75 17.17 2.02
N THR A 49 -8.31 17.67 3.18
CA THR A 49 -7.02 17.30 3.78
C THR A 49 -7.01 15.83 4.16
N GLU A 50 -8.11 15.31 4.71
CA GLU A 50 -8.29 13.89 5.01
C GLU A 50 -8.24 13.04 3.73
N TYR A 51 -8.98 13.40 2.68
CA TYR A 51 -8.93 12.66 1.41
C TYR A 51 -7.52 12.64 0.80
N ILE A 52 -6.80 13.75 0.85
CA ILE A 52 -5.41 13.82 0.39
C ILE A 52 -4.52 12.90 1.24
N ALA A 53 -4.68 12.89 2.56
CA ALA A 53 -3.92 12.03 3.46
C ALA A 53 -4.14 10.54 3.16
N TYR A 54 -5.40 10.12 3.01
CA TYR A 54 -5.75 8.75 2.68
C TYR A 54 -5.27 8.35 1.28
N CYS A 55 -5.39 9.26 0.30
CA CYS A 55 -4.87 9.04 -1.04
C CYS A 55 -3.35 8.83 -1.04
N LEU A 56 -2.59 9.77 -0.47
CA LEU A 56 -1.12 9.69 -0.38
C LEU A 56 -0.67 8.45 0.38
N SER A 57 -1.36 8.11 1.47
CA SER A 57 -1.07 6.90 2.24
C SER A 57 -1.30 5.64 1.41
N GLY A 58 -2.37 5.58 0.62
CA GLY A 58 -2.62 4.49 -0.31
C GLY A 58 -1.49 4.35 -1.34
N LEU A 59 -1.08 5.46 -1.95
CA LEU A 59 0.01 5.47 -2.94
C LEU A 59 1.34 4.96 -2.34
N LEU A 60 1.70 5.49 -1.17
CA LEU A 60 2.97 5.22 -0.51
C LEU A 60 3.03 3.79 0.01
N LEU A 61 1.96 3.31 0.63
CA LEU A 61 1.89 1.96 1.17
C LEU A 61 1.79 0.91 0.06
N GLY A 62 1.07 1.19 -1.02
CA GLY A 62 0.98 0.32 -2.20
C GLY A 62 2.34 0.08 -2.82
N TYR A 63 3.12 1.15 -2.98
CA TYR A 63 4.49 1.06 -3.48
C TYR A 63 5.44 0.29 -2.54
N ILE A 64 5.44 0.61 -1.24
CA ILE A 64 6.33 -0.03 -0.25
C ILE A 64 6.04 -1.52 -0.15
N THR A 65 4.76 -1.89 -0.04
CA THR A 65 4.30 -3.27 0.09
C THR A 65 4.85 -4.13 -1.05
N VAL A 66 4.73 -3.65 -2.29
CA VAL A 66 5.18 -4.37 -3.49
C VAL A 66 6.71 -4.40 -3.59
N SER A 67 7.39 -3.34 -3.15
CA SER A 67 8.85 -3.24 -3.15
C SER A 67 9.53 -4.23 -2.21
N ILE A 68 8.90 -4.56 -1.07
CA ILE A 68 9.45 -5.53 -0.08
C ILE A 68 9.50 -6.96 -0.66
N THR A 69 8.53 -7.37 -1.49
CA THR A 69 8.45 -8.75 -2.00
C THR A 69 8.39 -8.81 -3.52
N PRO A 70 9.55 -8.90 -4.20
CA PRO A 70 9.59 -8.87 -5.66
C PRO A 70 9.07 -10.15 -6.33
N VAL A 71 8.92 -11.25 -5.58
CA VAL A 71 8.52 -12.58 -6.09
C VAL A 71 7.10 -12.88 -5.60
N HIS A 72 6.12 -12.83 -6.51
CA HIS A 72 4.65 -12.93 -6.29
C HIS A 72 3.92 -11.67 -5.81
N ARG A 73 4.36 -10.50 -6.30
CA ARG A 73 3.74 -9.19 -6.06
C ARG A 73 2.21 -9.20 -6.23
N ALA A 74 1.72 -9.72 -7.36
CA ALA A 74 0.29 -9.77 -7.66
C ALA A 74 -0.52 -10.59 -6.64
N ARG A 75 0.04 -11.72 -6.17
CA ARG A 75 -0.61 -12.59 -5.18
C ARG A 75 -0.68 -11.92 -3.80
N ILE A 76 0.38 -11.23 -3.40
CA ILE A 76 0.43 -10.52 -2.12
C ILE A 76 -0.54 -9.33 -2.16
N LEU A 77 -0.54 -8.58 -3.28
CA LEU A 77 -1.45 -7.47 -3.50
C LEU A 77 -2.92 -7.92 -3.42
N SER A 78 -3.28 -9.04 -4.07
CA SER A 78 -4.63 -9.58 -4.00
C SER A 78 -5.02 -10.01 -2.58
N TYR A 79 -4.10 -10.62 -1.81
CA TYR A 79 -4.38 -10.97 -0.42
C TYR A 79 -4.59 -9.74 0.45
N LEU A 80 -3.83 -8.66 0.21
CA LEU A 80 -3.93 -7.43 0.96
C LEU A 80 -5.21 -6.66 0.66
N ILE A 81 -5.56 -6.49 -0.62
CA ILE A 81 -6.83 -5.90 -1.05
C ILE A 81 -8.01 -6.70 -0.46
N GLY A 82 -7.98 -8.03 -0.58
CA GLY A 82 -9.02 -8.90 -0.03
C GLY A 82 -9.14 -8.80 1.49
N SER A 83 -8.01 -8.72 2.21
CA SER A 83 -8.00 -8.60 3.68
C SER A 83 -8.54 -7.25 4.15
N ILE A 84 -8.19 -6.16 3.46
CA ILE A 84 -8.69 -4.81 3.76
C ILE A 84 -10.20 -4.75 3.51
N LEU A 85 -10.67 -5.24 2.36
CA LEU A 85 -12.09 -5.28 2.04
C LEU A 85 -12.89 -6.09 3.06
N LEU A 86 -12.39 -7.26 3.45
CA LEU A 86 -13.06 -8.13 4.42
C LEU A 86 -13.14 -7.47 5.80
N MET A 87 -12.07 -6.82 6.26
CA MET A 87 -12.06 -6.04 7.51
C MET A 87 -13.04 -4.87 7.46
N ASP A 88 -13.02 -4.08 6.39
CA ASP A 88 -13.90 -2.91 6.25
C ASP A 88 -15.38 -3.35 6.16
N THR A 89 -15.65 -4.49 5.52
CA THR A 89 -16.98 -5.11 5.47
C THR A 89 -17.46 -5.54 6.86
N ILE A 90 -16.61 -6.25 7.63
CA ILE A 90 -16.93 -6.64 9.01
C ILE A 90 -17.20 -5.41 9.87
N ALA A 91 -16.35 -4.39 9.74
CA ALA A 91 -16.45 -3.17 10.53
C ALA A 91 -17.73 -2.37 10.18
N PHE A 92 -18.14 -2.35 8.90
CA PHE A 92 -19.40 -1.78 8.45
C PHE A 92 -20.61 -2.51 9.03
N PHE A 93 -20.68 -3.84 8.88
CA PHE A 93 -21.80 -4.64 9.40
C PHE A 93 -21.84 -4.71 10.93
N SER A 94 -20.72 -4.48 11.62
CA SER A 94 -20.67 -4.38 13.08
C SER A 94 -21.21 -3.05 13.63
N GLY A 95 -21.66 -2.13 12.77
CA GLY A 95 -22.23 -0.83 13.16
C GLY A 95 -21.20 0.17 13.70
N ARG A 96 -19.90 -0.14 13.58
CA ARG A 96 -18.81 0.68 14.14
C ARG A 96 -18.32 1.77 13.20
N LEU A 97 -18.69 1.74 11.92
CA LEU A 97 -18.13 2.63 10.91
C LEU A 97 -19.18 3.59 10.32
N PRO A 98 -19.00 4.92 10.49
CA PRO A 98 -19.81 5.91 9.80
C PRO A 98 -19.50 5.93 8.29
N LEU A 99 -20.47 6.33 7.48
CA LEU A 99 -20.40 6.31 6.02
C LEU A 99 -19.26 7.16 5.45
N THR A 100 -18.88 8.24 6.14
CA THR A 100 -17.73 9.09 5.81
C THR A 100 -16.41 8.34 5.89
N PHE A 101 -16.21 7.52 6.92
CA PHE A 101 -15.01 6.72 7.05
C PHE A 101 -14.92 5.64 5.96
N LEU A 102 -16.06 5.12 5.51
CA LEU A 102 -16.10 4.20 4.37
C LEU A 102 -15.56 4.86 3.09
N ILE A 103 -15.92 6.14 2.85
CA ILE A 103 -15.42 6.90 1.70
C ILE A 103 -13.90 7.08 1.79
N ASP A 104 -13.36 7.47 2.94
CA ASP A 104 -11.91 7.60 3.15
C ASP A 104 -11.17 6.28 2.87
N ARG A 105 -11.75 5.16 3.30
CA ARG A 105 -11.21 3.81 3.07
C ARG A 105 -11.27 3.40 1.61
N ILE A 106 -12.32 3.77 0.88
CA ILE A 106 -12.42 3.54 -0.57
C ILE A 106 -11.36 4.36 -1.31
N VAL A 107 -11.14 5.62 -0.93
CA VAL A 107 -10.10 6.49 -1.52
C VAL A 107 -8.72 5.85 -1.30
N PHE A 108 -8.43 5.42 -0.07
CA PHE A 108 -7.18 4.71 0.24
C PHE A 108 -7.03 3.42 -0.58
N LEU A 109 -8.06 2.58 -0.61
CA LEU A 109 -8.01 1.29 -1.31
C LEU A 109 -7.82 1.47 -2.82
N SER A 110 -8.44 2.49 -3.40
CA SER A 110 -8.31 2.83 -4.82
C SER A 110 -6.87 3.25 -5.13
N SER A 111 -6.30 4.17 -4.35
CA SER A 111 -4.91 4.63 -4.52
C SER A 111 -3.88 3.53 -4.26
N PHE A 112 -4.12 2.68 -3.25
CA PHE A 112 -3.30 1.51 -2.93
C PHE A 112 -3.30 0.48 -4.06
N SER A 113 -4.48 0.18 -4.60
CA SER A 113 -4.62 -0.77 -5.71
C SER A 113 -3.97 -0.23 -6.98
N PHE A 114 -4.19 1.05 -7.29
CA PHE A 114 -3.61 1.70 -8.46
C PHE A 114 -2.08 1.66 -8.44
N THR A 115 -1.45 2.07 -7.33
CA THR A 115 0.02 2.02 -7.19
C THR A 115 0.57 0.62 -7.08
N GLY A 116 -0.16 -0.30 -6.43
CA GLY A 116 0.20 -1.70 -6.40
C GLY A 116 0.26 -2.32 -7.79
N ILE A 117 -0.75 -2.08 -8.63
CA ILE A 117 -0.80 -2.55 -10.02
C ILE A 117 0.30 -1.91 -10.86
N LEU A 118 0.46 -0.57 -10.79
CA LEU A 118 1.49 0.15 -11.53
C LEU A 118 2.89 -0.35 -11.18
N SER A 119 3.16 -0.62 -9.90
CA SER A 119 4.43 -1.18 -9.43
C SER A 119 4.64 -2.64 -9.86
N VAL A 120 3.58 -3.41 -10.08
CA VAL A 120 3.69 -4.75 -10.70
C VAL A 120 4.09 -4.63 -12.16
N LEU A 121 3.45 -3.73 -12.91
CA LEU A 121 3.71 -3.52 -14.34
C LEU A 121 5.13 -3.02 -14.59
N MET A 122 5.53 -1.92 -13.95
CA MET A 122 6.83 -1.28 -14.14
C MET A 122 8.02 -2.22 -13.86
N PHE A 123 7.91 -3.08 -12.84
CA PHE A 123 8.99 -4.00 -12.49
C PHE A 123 8.99 -5.31 -13.28
N ASN A 124 7.89 -5.65 -13.94
CA ASN A 124 7.90 -6.76 -14.90
C ASN A 124 8.74 -6.39 -16.11
N ASP A 125 8.64 -5.16 -16.61
CA ASP A 125 9.47 -4.66 -17.72
C ASP A 125 10.97 -4.69 -17.36
N SER A 126 11.35 -4.23 -16.16
CA SER A 126 12.76 -4.24 -15.73
C SER A 126 13.38 -5.66 -15.66
N ARG A 127 12.55 -6.70 -15.49
CA ARG A 127 13.00 -8.10 -15.50
C ARG A 127 13.17 -8.66 -16.91
N VAL A 128 12.37 -8.20 -17.87
CA VAL A 128 12.51 -8.61 -19.28
C VAL A 128 13.82 -8.08 -19.85
N ASP A 129 14.17 -6.83 -19.57
CA ASP A 129 15.43 -6.21 -20.03
C ASP A 129 16.67 -6.85 -19.40
N SER A 130 16.59 -7.30 -18.15
CA SER A 130 17.71 -8.01 -17.51
C SER A 130 17.97 -9.40 -18.09
N LYS A 131 16.94 -10.06 -18.63
CA LYS A 131 17.08 -11.39 -19.24
C LYS A 131 17.68 -11.30 -20.64
N SER A 132 17.37 -10.28 -21.43
CA SER A 132 17.95 -10.10 -22.77
C SER A 132 19.45 -9.84 -22.70
N ASN A 133 19.93 -9.08 -21.71
CA ASN A 133 21.36 -8.81 -21.52
C ASN A 133 22.19 -9.98 -20.96
N THR A 134 21.56 -11.06 -20.47
CA THR A 134 22.29 -12.25 -19.99
C THR A 134 22.34 -13.37 -21.03
N GLY A 135 21.69 -13.21 -22.18
CA GLY A 135 21.66 -14.20 -23.27
C GLY A 135 22.71 -14.00 -24.36
N ASN A 136 23.55 -12.96 -24.25
CA ASN A 136 24.48 -12.54 -25.31
C ASN A 136 25.98 -12.55 -24.89
N ASN A 137 26.34 -13.21 -23.80
CA ASN A 137 27.74 -13.43 -23.40
C ASN A 137 28.04 -14.91 -23.24
#